data_AF-A0A978VL73-F1
#
_entry.id   AF-A0A978VL73-F1
#
_cell.length_a   1.000
_cell.length_b   1.000
_cell.length_c   1.000
_cell.angle_alpha   90.00
_cell.angle_beta   90.00
_cell.angle_gamma   90.00
#
_symmetry.space_group_name_H-M   'P 1'
#
loop_
_entity.id
_entity.type
_entity.pdbx_description
1 polymer ?
#
loop_
_entity_poly.entity_id
_entity_poly.type
_entity_poly.pdbx_seq_one_letter_code
_entity_poly.pdbx_strand_id
1 'polypeptide(L)'
;MLRVHDSPESNESALLALLNLAVKDETNKIKIVEAGALEPIIGFLKSQNSNLQEYATASLLTLSASPINKPVISAYGAIPLLVEILRYGSSQAKVEALKALSNLSTYTDNVSIILATKPIPPIVDLLKTCKKSSKTAEKCCALIESLMEFDEGRTALTSEEGGVLAVVEVLENGSVHSREYAVGALLTMCESDRCKYREPILKEGVIPGLLELTVQGTPKSQTKAQTLLRLLRDSPYPRSELQPDTVENIVCNIISQIDGDEQSGKAKKMLAEMVQVSMEQSLRHLQQRALVCTPSDLSINSCASEVSLK
;
A
#
# COMPACT_ATOMS: atom_id res chain seq x y z
N MET A 1 14.80 25.00 28.52
CA MET A 1 13.69 25.36 27.61
C MET A 1 14.32 25.60 26.24
N LEU A 2 13.79 24.99 25.18
CA LEU A 2 14.20 25.37 23.83
C LEU A 2 13.69 26.79 23.54
N ARG A 3 14.54 27.67 23.01
CA ARG A 3 14.16 29.02 22.60
C ARG A 3 14.46 29.20 21.12
N VAL A 4 13.48 29.68 20.38
CA VAL A 4 13.58 29.89 18.93
C VAL A 4 14.66 30.92 18.55
N HIS A 5 15.16 31.70 19.52
CA HIS A 5 16.23 32.69 19.34
C HIS A 5 17.64 32.18 19.66
N ASP A 6 17.81 30.93 20.11
CA ASP A 6 19.15 30.34 20.29
C ASP A 6 19.79 30.04 18.91
N SER A 7 21.11 29.83 18.85
CA SER A 7 21.78 29.52 17.57
C SER A 7 21.24 28.23 16.94
N PRO A 8 21.28 28.06 15.61
CA PRO A 8 20.78 26.84 14.98
C PRO A 8 21.47 25.58 15.53
N GLU A 9 22.78 25.61 15.75
CA GLU A 9 23.55 24.48 16.31
C GLU A 9 23.11 24.13 17.74
N SER A 10 22.75 25.14 18.55
CA SER A 10 22.21 24.96 19.90
C SER A 10 20.82 24.32 19.85
N ASN A 11 19.97 24.75 18.91
CA ASN A 11 18.63 24.19 18.72
C ASN A 11 18.66 22.77 18.15
N GLU A 12 19.52 22.48 17.19
CA GLU A 12 19.76 21.13 16.66
C GLU A 12 20.24 20.19 17.79
N SER A 13 21.20 20.63 18.61
CA SER A 13 21.69 19.90 19.79
C SER A 13 20.59 19.63 20.81
N ALA A 14 19.70 20.61 21.06
CA ALA A 14 18.60 20.48 22.01
C ALA A 14 17.51 19.49 21.51
N LEU A 15 17.19 19.51 20.21
CA LEU A 15 16.25 18.55 19.61
C LEU A 15 16.82 17.12 19.64
N LEU A 16 18.12 16.95 19.34
CA LEU A 16 18.81 15.66 19.48
C LEU A 16 18.78 15.14 20.93
N ALA A 17 18.95 16.01 21.93
CA ALA A 17 18.83 15.63 23.34
C ALA A 17 17.39 15.18 23.69
N LEU A 18 16.36 15.90 23.22
CA LEU A 18 14.96 15.50 23.41
C LEU A 18 14.66 14.14 22.75
N LEU A 19 15.13 13.93 21.52
CA LEU A 19 14.98 12.66 20.79
C LEU A 19 15.53 11.49 21.59
N ASN A 20 16.76 11.61 22.10
CA ASN A 20 17.41 10.58 22.89
C ASN A 20 16.66 10.26 24.19
N LEU A 21 16.05 11.25 24.85
CA LEU A 21 15.24 11.05 26.04
C LEU A 21 13.88 10.38 25.72
N ALA A 22 13.30 10.64 24.54
CA ALA A 22 11.95 10.22 24.18
C ALA A 22 11.87 8.85 23.45
N VAL A 23 12.90 8.47 22.70
CA VAL A 23 12.82 7.38 21.69
C VAL A 23 12.44 6.00 22.24
N LYS A 24 12.71 5.72 23.53
CA LYS A 24 12.43 4.43 24.18
C LYS A 24 11.65 4.53 25.50
N ASP A 25 11.27 5.73 25.92
CA ASP A 25 10.58 5.96 27.19
C ASP A 25 9.23 6.63 26.93
N GLU A 26 8.14 6.03 27.41
CA GLU A 26 6.79 6.57 27.23
C GLU A 26 6.48 7.73 28.17
N THR A 27 7.00 7.67 29.40
CA THR A 27 6.86 8.72 30.40
C THR A 27 7.56 10.00 29.93
N ASN A 28 8.75 9.87 29.31
CA ASN A 28 9.48 11.02 28.80
C ASN A 28 8.78 11.67 27.60
N LYS A 29 8.17 10.90 26.68
CA LYS A 29 7.37 11.48 25.58
C LYS A 29 6.26 12.38 26.10
N ILE A 30 5.56 11.95 27.15
CA ILE A 30 4.47 12.71 27.77
C ILE A 30 5.03 13.95 28.45
N LYS A 31 6.03 13.78 29.34
CA LYS A 31 6.66 14.88 30.08
C LYS A 31 7.28 15.96 29.20
N ILE A 32 7.82 15.61 28.03
CA ILE A 32 8.37 16.57 27.06
C ILE A 32 7.26 17.46 26.48
N VAL A 33 6.08 16.89 26.20
CA VAL A 33 4.90 17.64 25.76
C VAL A 33 4.34 18.51 26.90
N GLU A 34 4.20 17.95 28.10
CA GLU A 34 3.78 18.69 29.31
C GLU A 34 4.71 19.85 29.66
N ALA A 35 6.02 19.72 29.41
CA ALA A 35 7.01 20.77 29.59
C ALA A 35 6.98 21.87 28.50
N GLY A 36 5.99 21.86 27.61
CA GLY A 36 5.77 22.89 26.59
C GLY A 36 6.68 22.79 25.36
N ALA A 37 7.31 21.64 25.10
CA ALA A 37 8.23 21.51 23.97
C ALA A 37 7.57 21.60 22.59
N LEU A 38 6.24 21.43 22.48
CA LEU A 38 5.55 21.46 21.19
C LEU A 38 5.63 22.83 20.50
N GLU A 39 5.47 23.94 21.21
CA GLU A 39 5.51 25.28 20.62
C GLU A 39 6.83 25.56 19.86
N PRO A 40 8.04 25.42 20.45
CA PRO A 40 9.29 25.61 19.72
C PRO A 40 9.50 24.57 18.61
N ILE A 41 9.11 23.30 18.82
CA ILE A 41 9.22 22.25 17.78
C ILE A 41 8.37 22.61 16.54
N ILE A 42 7.14 23.10 16.74
CA ILE A 42 6.24 23.56 15.67
C ILE A 42 6.78 24.82 14.98
N GLY A 43 7.45 25.70 15.72
CA GLY A 43 8.22 26.81 15.14
C GLY A 43 9.34 26.31 14.22
N PHE A 44 10.11 25.31 14.65
CA PHE A 44 11.23 24.76 13.88
C PHE A 44 10.82 23.97 12.63
N LEU A 45 9.61 23.40 12.55
CA LEU A 45 9.08 22.84 11.30
C LEU A 45 9.06 23.86 10.14
N LYS A 46 8.87 25.15 10.44
CA LYS A 46 8.81 26.25 9.47
C LYS A 46 10.18 26.85 9.15
N SER A 47 11.25 26.29 9.73
CA SER A 47 12.62 26.75 9.51
C SER A 47 13.05 26.59 8.05
N GLN A 48 13.84 27.54 7.56
CA GLN A 48 14.53 27.43 6.26
C GLN A 48 15.83 26.62 6.36
N ASN A 49 16.30 26.29 7.58
CA ASN A 49 17.39 25.34 7.79
C ASN A 49 16.82 23.91 7.74
N SER A 50 17.22 23.14 6.72
CA SER A 50 16.80 21.74 6.50
C SER A 50 17.11 20.83 7.68
N ASN A 51 18.30 20.94 8.30
CA ASN A 51 18.68 20.11 9.45
C ASN A 51 17.74 20.36 10.63
N LEU A 52 17.44 21.63 10.90
CA LEU A 52 16.57 22.04 11.99
C LEU A 52 15.11 21.60 11.75
N GLN A 53 14.62 21.68 10.50
CA GLN A 53 13.32 21.12 10.11
C GLN A 53 13.29 19.58 10.25
N GLU A 54 14.34 18.88 9.83
CA GLU A 54 14.46 17.43 9.97
C GLU A 54 14.44 17.01 11.45
N TYR A 55 15.28 17.58 12.31
CA TYR A 55 15.27 17.24 13.74
C TYR A 55 13.95 17.59 14.44
N ALA A 56 13.25 18.65 14.02
CA ALA A 56 11.91 18.96 14.51
C ALA A 56 10.86 17.92 14.03
N THR A 57 10.97 17.46 12.78
CA THR A 57 10.11 16.41 12.21
C THR A 57 10.33 15.07 12.89
N ALA A 58 11.59 14.66 13.08
CA ALA A 58 11.98 13.49 13.87
C ALA A 58 11.46 13.56 15.31
N SER A 59 11.50 14.75 15.93
CA SER A 59 11.00 14.96 17.29
C SER A 59 9.48 14.72 17.35
N LEU A 60 8.69 15.27 16.42
CA LEU A 60 7.25 14.99 16.36
C LEU A 60 6.93 13.54 16.01
N LEU A 61 7.70 12.90 15.12
CA LEU A 61 7.61 11.46 14.87
C LEU A 61 7.76 10.67 16.18
N THR A 62 8.76 11.01 16.98
CA THR A 62 9.04 10.33 18.24
C THR A 62 7.93 10.59 19.28
N LEU A 63 7.48 11.84 19.43
CA LEU A 63 6.45 12.21 20.40
C LEU A 63 5.06 11.68 20.02
N SER A 64 4.72 11.62 18.73
CA SER A 64 3.43 11.12 18.21
C SER A 64 3.25 9.61 18.33
N ALA A 65 4.33 8.86 18.61
CA ALA A 65 4.23 7.44 18.94
C ALA A 65 3.43 7.20 20.23
N SER A 66 3.42 8.16 21.16
CA SER A 66 2.59 8.10 22.37
C SER A 66 1.11 8.32 22.04
N PRO A 67 0.18 7.43 22.45
CA PRO A 67 -1.25 7.66 22.31
C PRO A 67 -1.74 8.94 22.98
N ILE A 68 -1.17 9.28 24.15
CA ILE A 68 -1.58 10.45 24.95
C ILE A 68 -1.22 11.76 24.25
N ASN A 69 -0.09 11.80 23.55
CA ASN A 69 0.37 13.00 22.86
C ASN A 69 -0.40 13.31 21.56
N LYS A 70 -1.04 12.32 20.91
CA LYS A 70 -1.70 12.49 19.60
C LYS A 70 -2.74 13.63 19.54
N PRO A 71 -3.72 13.73 20.47
CA PRO A 71 -4.67 14.85 20.48
C PRO A 71 -3.99 16.20 20.79
N VAL A 72 -2.95 16.22 21.63
CA VAL A 72 -2.23 17.47 21.95
C VAL A 72 -1.43 17.95 20.74
N ILE A 73 -0.70 17.07 20.07
CA ILE A 73 0.08 17.38 18.86
C ILE A 73 -0.83 17.89 17.73
N SER A 74 -2.03 17.33 17.56
CA SER A 74 -2.97 17.81 16.55
C SER A 74 -3.56 19.19 16.90
N ALA A 75 -3.91 19.42 18.17
CA ALA A 75 -4.39 20.73 18.65
C ALA A 75 -3.35 21.87 18.49
N TYR A 76 -2.05 21.55 18.56
CA TYR A 76 -0.96 22.48 18.27
C TYR A 76 -0.74 22.76 16.76
N GLY A 77 -1.59 22.23 15.87
CA GLY A 77 -1.54 22.52 14.44
C GLY A 77 -0.42 21.81 13.68
N ALA A 78 0.09 20.68 14.19
CA ALA A 78 1.18 19.94 13.55
C ALA A 78 0.80 19.35 12.17
N ILE A 79 -0.44 18.90 12.00
CA ILE A 79 -0.86 18.09 10.84
C ILE A 79 -0.66 18.82 9.49
N PRO A 80 -1.12 20.07 9.30
CA PRO A 80 -0.86 20.82 8.06
C PRO A 80 0.64 20.95 7.72
N LEU A 81 1.48 21.22 8.72
CA LEU A 81 2.92 21.40 8.53
C LEU A 81 3.61 20.09 8.16
N LEU A 82 3.19 18.97 8.75
CA LEU A 82 3.70 17.64 8.37
C LEU A 82 3.30 17.28 6.93
N VAL A 83 2.11 17.66 6.45
CA VAL A 83 1.71 17.43 5.04
C VAL A 83 2.41 18.37 4.07
N GLU A 84 2.74 19.60 4.49
CA GLU A 84 3.61 20.51 3.73
C GLU A 84 5.04 19.93 3.58
N ILE A 85 5.63 19.44 4.68
CA ILE A 85 6.93 18.77 4.67
C ILE A 85 6.90 17.48 3.84
N LEU A 86 5.81 16.69 3.90
CA LEU A 86 5.63 15.52 3.03
C LEU A 86 5.64 15.89 1.53
N ARG A 87 5.22 17.11 1.18
CA ARG A 87 5.19 17.61 -0.20
C ARG A 87 6.51 18.23 -0.64
N TYR A 88 7.16 19.05 0.19
CA TYR A 88 8.29 19.91 -0.19
C TYR A 88 9.60 19.67 0.58
N GLY A 89 9.58 18.94 1.69
CA GLY A 89 10.76 18.69 2.52
C GLY A 89 11.81 17.77 1.86
N SER A 90 12.94 17.59 2.54
CA SER A 90 13.99 16.65 2.10
C SER A 90 13.48 15.21 2.04
N SER A 91 14.22 14.32 1.35
CA SER A 91 13.84 12.90 1.29
C SER A 91 13.74 12.24 2.67
N GLN A 92 14.51 12.71 3.66
CA GLN A 92 14.43 12.22 5.03
C GLN A 92 13.20 12.81 5.74
N ALA A 93 13.04 14.13 5.68
CA ALA A 93 11.91 14.84 6.30
C ALA A 93 10.55 14.31 5.80
N LYS A 94 10.42 14.02 4.49
CA LYS A 94 9.22 13.40 3.90
C LYS A 94 8.88 12.05 4.54
N VAL A 95 9.87 11.17 4.69
CA VAL A 95 9.67 9.84 5.27
C VAL A 95 9.35 9.92 6.77
N GLU A 96 9.91 10.90 7.48
CA GLU A 96 9.59 11.12 8.90
C GLU A 96 8.22 11.74 9.11
N ALA A 97 7.85 12.73 8.29
CA ALA A 97 6.52 13.34 8.30
C ALA A 97 5.43 12.33 7.96
N LEU A 98 5.64 11.45 6.97
CA LEU A 98 4.76 10.32 6.68
C LEU A 98 4.56 9.43 7.92
N LYS A 99 5.65 9.04 8.59
CA LYS A 99 5.58 8.18 9.78
C LYS A 99 4.86 8.88 10.94
N ALA A 100 5.06 10.18 11.12
CA ALA A 100 4.36 10.98 12.12
C ALA A 100 2.86 11.06 11.82
N LEU A 101 2.47 11.33 10.57
CA LEU A 101 1.08 11.33 10.12
C LEU A 101 0.42 9.94 10.30
N SER A 102 1.13 8.85 9.98
CA SER A 102 0.68 7.47 10.22
C SER A 102 0.55 7.13 11.71
N ASN A 103 1.33 7.75 12.60
CA ASN A 103 1.13 7.62 14.04
C ASN A 103 -0.11 8.44 14.49
N LEU A 104 -0.26 9.67 14.00
CA LEU A 104 -1.35 10.57 14.35
C LEU A 104 -2.72 10.07 13.84
N SER A 105 -2.79 9.41 12.69
CA SER A 105 -4.03 8.85 12.12
C SER A 105 -4.63 7.72 12.94
N THR A 106 -3.87 7.09 13.84
CA THR A 106 -4.39 6.08 14.79
C THR A 106 -5.22 6.68 15.93
N TYR A 107 -5.41 8.00 15.95
CA TYR A 107 -6.43 8.69 16.75
C TYR A 107 -7.49 9.25 15.78
N THR A 108 -8.71 8.69 15.81
CA THR A 108 -9.69 8.83 14.72
C THR A 108 -10.05 10.28 14.38
N ASP A 109 -10.18 11.17 15.36
CA ASP A 109 -10.52 12.58 15.11
C ASP A 109 -9.48 13.27 14.19
N ASN A 110 -8.20 12.86 14.29
CA ASN A 110 -7.12 13.42 13.46
C ASN A 110 -7.29 13.07 11.97
N VAL A 111 -7.99 11.99 11.62
CA VAL A 111 -8.13 11.54 10.21
C VAL A 111 -8.85 12.60 9.39
N SER A 112 -9.89 13.22 9.95
CA SER A 112 -10.61 14.34 9.32
C SER A 112 -9.70 15.55 9.05
N ILE A 113 -8.85 15.91 10.02
CA ILE A 113 -7.87 17.01 9.92
C ILE A 113 -6.80 16.68 8.88
N ILE A 114 -6.32 15.44 8.85
CA ILE A 114 -5.36 14.95 7.86
C ILE A 114 -5.96 15.07 6.46
N LEU A 115 -7.19 14.59 6.23
CA LEU A 115 -7.87 14.67 4.94
C LEU A 115 -8.07 16.11 4.43
N ALA A 116 -8.43 17.04 5.32
CA ALA A 116 -8.61 18.45 4.98
C ALA A 116 -7.35 19.10 4.36
N THR A 117 -6.15 18.56 4.65
CA THR A 117 -4.86 19.05 4.12
C THR A 117 -4.46 18.42 2.78
N LYS A 118 -5.32 17.60 2.18
CA LYS A 118 -5.13 16.91 0.88
C LYS A 118 -3.81 16.10 0.82
N PRO A 119 -3.68 15.04 1.65
CA PRO A 119 -2.44 14.30 1.84
C PRO A 119 -2.20 13.24 0.76
N ILE A 120 -3.24 12.84 0.01
CA ILE A 120 -3.18 11.74 -0.96
C ILE A 120 -2.10 11.95 -2.06
N PRO A 121 -2.04 13.08 -2.80
CA PRO A 121 -1.04 13.25 -3.86
C PRO A 121 0.42 13.02 -3.39
N PRO A 122 0.94 13.68 -2.33
CA PRO A 122 2.32 13.46 -1.92
C PRO A 122 2.58 12.08 -1.28
N ILE A 123 1.55 11.38 -0.77
CA ILE A 123 1.69 9.96 -0.38
C ILE A 123 1.84 9.08 -1.63
N VAL A 124 1.06 9.34 -2.68
CA VAL A 124 1.13 8.62 -3.96
C VAL A 124 2.47 8.85 -4.66
N ASP A 125 2.99 10.08 -4.67
CA ASP A 125 4.33 10.39 -5.20
C ASP A 125 5.45 9.65 -4.43
N LEU A 126 5.31 9.53 -3.11
CA LEU A 126 6.24 8.77 -2.29
C LEU A 126 6.13 7.26 -2.54
N LEU A 127 4.93 6.73 -2.83
CA LEU A 127 4.73 5.35 -3.27
C LEU A 127 5.29 5.08 -4.67
N LYS A 128 5.17 6.01 -5.61
CA LYS A 128 5.74 5.92 -6.97
C LYS A 128 7.28 5.83 -6.93
N THR A 129 7.92 6.47 -5.95
CA THR A 129 9.39 6.59 -5.86
C THR A 129 10.07 5.60 -4.90
N CYS A 130 9.37 5.10 -3.87
CA CYS A 130 9.96 4.18 -2.89
C CYS A 130 9.89 2.70 -3.32
N LYS A 131 10.81 1.87 -2.82
CA LYS A 131 10.73 0.41 -2.96
C LYS A 131 9.45 -0.10 -2.28
N LYS A 132 8.60 -0.82 -3.01
CA LYS A 132 7.30 -1.34 -2.53
C LYS A 132 7.42 -2.24 -1.28
N SER A 133 8.53 -2.96 -1.14
CA SER A 133 8.84 -3.78 0.04
C SER A 133 9.39 -3.01 1.25
N SER A 134 9.45 -1.67 1.21
CA SER A 134 10.08 -0.84 2.25
C SER A 134 9.14 -0.50 3.41
N LYS A 135 9.71 -0.07 4.53
CA LYS A 135 8.93 0.46 5.67
C LYS A 135 8.21 1.78 5.34
N THR A 136 8.69 2.51 4.32
CA THR A 136 8.01 3.71 3.80
C THR A 136 6.72 3.32 3.09
N ALA A 137 6.77 2.33 2.19
CA ALA A 137 5.57 1.81 1.51
C ALA A 137 4.55 1.25 2.51
N GLU A 138 4.99 0.51 3.52
CA GLU A 138 4.14 0.03 4.62
C GLU A 138 3.40 1.18 5.31
N LYS A 139 4.11 2.28 5.60
CA LYS A 139 3.55 3.45 6.28
C LYS A 139 2.67 4.32 5.39
N CYS A 140 2.94 4.37 4.08
CA CYS A 140 2.02 4.95 3.09
C CYS A 140 0.70 4.17 3.07
N CYS A 141 0.74 2.84 2.90
CA CYS A 141 -0.48 2.03 2.83
C CYS A 141 -1.23 1.98 4.16
N ALA A 142 -0.54 1.97 5.31
CA ALA A 142 -1.19 2.06 6.62
C ALA A 142 -1.94 3.39 6.81
N LEU A 143 -1.34 4.51 6.39
CA LEU A 143 -2.03 5.80 6.41
C LEU A 143 -3.22 5.79 5.42
N ILE A 144 -3.02 5.34 4.18
CA ILE A 144 -4.08 5.23 3.17
C ILE A 144 -5.26 4.38 3.68
N GLU A 145 -5.03 3.22 4.30
CA GLU A 145 -6.11 2.39 4.85
C GLU A 145 -6.97 3.19 5.86
N SER A 146 -6.34 3.91 6.81
CA SER A 146 -7.06 4.81 7.73
C SER A 146 -7.82 5.93 7.00
N LEU A 147 -7.28 6.46 5.90
CA LEU A 147 -7.97 7.49 5.11
C LEU A 147 -9.18 6.94 4.33
N MET A 148 -9.19 5.64 4.00
CA MET A 148 -10.29 5.02 3.23
C MET A 148 -11.57 4.82 4.04
N GLU A 149 -11.56 5.03 5.36
CA GLU A 149 -12.78 5.05 6.19
C GLU A 149 -13.74 6.19 5.75
N PHE A 150 -13.20 7.27 5.17
CA PHE A 150 -13.93 8.49 4.78
C PHE A 150 -14.07 8.59 3.25
N ASP A 151 -15.18 9.15 2.73
CA ASP A 151 -15.39 9.21 1.27
C ASP A 151 -14.47 10.20 0.58
N GLU A 152 -14.07 11.27 1.29
CA GLU A 152 -13.07 12.25 0.87
C GLU A 152 -11.73 11.58 0.59
N GLY A 153 -11.34 10.58 1.40
CA GLY A 153 -10.12 9.79 1.17
C GLY A 153 -10.24 8.90 -0.07
N ARG A 154 -11.34 8.13 -0.17
CA ARG A 154 -11.58 7.20 -1.28
C ARG A 154 -11.72 7.90 -2.63
N THR A 155 -12.44 9.03 -2.66
CA THR A 155 -12.59 9.86 -3.86
C THR A 155 -11.28 10.52 -4.26
N ALA A 156 -10.50 11.04 -3.31
CA ALA A 156 -9.18 11.59 -3.60
C ALA A 156 -8.22 10.54 -4.15
N LEU A 157 -8.16 9.33 -3.57
CA LEU A 157 -7.30 8.24 -4.06
C LEU A 157 -7.69 7.76 -5.47
N THR A 158 -8.99 7.74 -5.78
CA THR A 158 -9.50 7.36 -7.10
C THR A 158 -9.30 8.45 -8.16
N SER A 159 -9.24 9.72 -7.73
CA SER A 159 -9.06 10.89 -8.61
C SER A 159 -7.59 11.25 -8.85
N GLU A 160 -6.69 10.80 -7.97
CA GLU A 160 -5.24 11.01 -8.08
C GLU A 160 -4.62 10.13 -9.18
N GLU A 161 -3.77 10.71 -10.03
CA GLU A 161 -3.21 9.99 -11.18
C GLU A 161 -2.28 8.85 -10.71
N GLY A 162 -2.67 7.62 -11.03
CA GLY A 162 -1.98 6.42 -10.56
C GLY A 162 -2.13 6.16 -9.05
N GLY A 163 -3.10 6.79 -8.36
CA GLY A 163 -3.33 6.59 -6.93
C GLY A 163 -3.72 5.15 -6.59
N VAL A 164 -4.71 4.59 -7.29
CA VAL A 164 -5.12 3.18 -7.15
C VAL A 164 -4.00 2.24 -7.60
N LEU A 165 -3.34 2.52 -8.73
CA LEU A 165 -2.21 1.74 -9.24
C LEU A 165 -1.08 1.63 -8.21
N ALA A 166 -0.70 2.73 -7.58
CA ALA A 166 0.36 2.75 -6.56
C ALA A 166 0.05 1.84 -5.36
N VAL A 167 -1.24 1.65 -5.01
CA VAL A 167 -1.68 0.70 -3.98
C VAL A 167 -1.66 -0.74 -4.51
N VAL A 168 -2.08 -0.98 -5.75
CA VAL A 168 -2.00 -2.31 -6.40
C VAL A 168 -0.55 -2.80 -6.52
N GLU A 169 0.40 -1.94 -6.93
CA GLU A 169 1.82 -2.27 -7.01
C GLU A 169 2.40 -2.68 -5.64
N VAL A 170 1.90 -2.12 -4.52
CA VAL A 170 2.27 -2.52 -3.16
C VAL A 170 1.55 -3.81 -2.74
N LEU A 171 0.32 -4.06 -3.21
CA LEU A 171 -0.39 -5.32 -2.99
C LEU A 171 0.33 -6.51 -3.65
N GLU A 172 0.98 -6.28 -4.80
CA GLU A 172 1.80 -7.27 -5.48
C GLU A 172 3.20 -7.39 -4.88
N ASN A 173 3.96 -6.29 -4.80
CA ASN A 173 5.41 -6.31 -4.55
C ASN A 173 5.80 -5.84 -3.13
N GLY A 174 4.82 -5.70 -2.24
CA GLY A 174 5.00 -5.18 -0.89
C GLY A 174 5.61 -6.16 0.12
N SER A 175 5.99 -5.64 1.28
CA SER A 175 6.24 -6.49 2.45
C SER A 175 4.93 -7.12 2.94
N VAL A 176 5.00 -8.20 3.73
CA VAL A 176 3.82 -8.89 4.30
C VAL A 176 2.81 -7.90 4.91
N HIS A 177 3.27 -6.94 5.70
CA HIS A 177 2.43 -5.89 6.27
C HIS A 177 1.91 -4.90 5.21
N SER A 178 2.75 -4.47 4.27
CA SER A 178 2.36 -3.52 3.22
C SER A 178 1.24 -4.10 2.33
N ARG A 179 1.31 -5.39 2.02
CA ARG A 179 0.28 -6.11 1.26
C ARG A 179 -1.04 -6.22 2.05
N GLU A 180 -0.96 -6.46 3.37
CA GLU A 180 -2.14 -6.51 4.26
C GLU A 180 -2.85 -5.15 4.41
N TYR A 181 -2.08 -4.05 4.43
CA TYR A 181 -2.61 -2.69 4.39
C TYR A 181 -3.20 -2.34 3.01
N ALA A 182 -2.50 -2.67 1.92
CA ALA A 182 -2.95 -2.38 0.56
C ALA A 182 -4.27 -3.10 0.21
N VAL A 183 -4.38 -4.40 0.50
CA VAL A 183 -5.65 -5.14 0.30
C VAL A 183 -6.77 -4.62 1.19
N GLY A 184 -6.43 -4.11 2.38
CA GLY A 184 -7.37 -3.48 3.29
C GLY A 184 -7.96 -2.19 2.77
N ALA A 185 -7.12 -1.26 2.28
CA ALA A 185 -7.58 -0.03 1.66
C ALA A 185 -8.53 -0.29 0.48
N LEU A 186 -8.17 -1.21 -0.43
CA LEU A 186 -8.99 -1.57 -1.59
C LEU A 186 -10.30 -2.29 -1.18
N LEU A 187 -10.26 -3.11 -0.12
CA LEU A 187 -11.45 -3.74 0.45
C LEU A 187 -12.41 -2.70 1.03
N THR A 188 -11.93 -1.79 1.88
CA THR A 188 -12.74 -0.70 2.47
C THR A 188 -13.40 0.17 1.40
N MET A 189 -12.69 0.45 0.29
CA MET A 189 -13.28 1.10 -0.87
C MET A 189 -14.47 0.28 -1.42
N CYS A 190 -14.27 -0.99 -1.78
CA CYS A 190 -15.34 -1.83 -2.34
C CYS A 190 -16.49 -2.14 -1.35
N GLU A 191 -16.24 -2.17 -0.05
CA GLU A 191 -17.28 -2.33 0.98
C GLU A 191 -18.13 -1.07 1.15
N SER A 192 -17.54 0.12 0.98
CA SER A 192 -18.26 1.40 1.07
C SER A 192 -19.17 1.68 -0.13
N ASP A 193 -18.67 1.50 -1.36
CA ASP A 193 -19.44 1.60 -2.61
C ASP A 193 -18.77 0.76 -3.70
N ARG A 194 -19.20 -0.50 -3.79
CA ARG A 194 -18.72 -1.43 -4.81
C ARG A 194 -18.96 -0.91 -6.23
N CYS A 195 -20.05 -0.20 -6.50
CA CYS A 195 -20.37 0.25 -7.85
C CYS A 195 -19.41 1.36 -8.32
N LYS A 196 -19.06 2.28 -7.42
CA LYS A 196 -18.12 3.39 -7.64
C LYS A 196 -16.66 2.93 -7.75
N TYR A 197 -16.23 1.99 -6.90
CA TYR A 197 -14.80 1.65 -6.77
C TYR A 197 -14.36 0.35 -7.47
N ARG A 198 -15.27 -0.54 -7.89
CA ARG A 198 -14.92 -1.80 -8.58
C ARG A 198 -14.15 -1.57 -9.88
N GLU A 199 -14.65 -0.71 -10.76
CA GLU A 199 -14.06 -0.53 -12.10
C GLU A 199 -12.66 0.10 -12.05
N PRO A 200 -12.39 1.17 -11.29
CA PRO A 200 -11.03 1.67 -11.07
C PRO A 200 -10.07 0.59 -10.56
N ILE A 201 -10.50 -0.22 -9.58
CA ILE A 201 -9.65 -1.26 -8.98
C ILE A 201 -9.35 -2.41 -9.94
N LEU A 202 -10.32 -2.81 -10.79
CA LEU A 202 -10.11 -3.82 -11.82
C LEU A 202 -9.21 -3.33 -12.96
N LYS A 203 -9.37 -2.07 -13.37
CA LYS A 203 -8.61 -1.46 -14.47
C LYS A 203 -7.10 -1.44 -14.20
N GLU A 204 -6.70 -1.20 -12.95
CA GLU A 204 -5.28 -1.24 -12.54
C GLU A 204 -4.73 -2.67 -12.31
N GLY A 205 -5.50 -3.71 -12.68
CA GLY A 205 -4.97 -5.07 -12.82
C GLY A 205 -4.86 -5.89 -11.53
N VAL A 206 -5.55 -5.54 -10.44
CA VAL A 206 -5.36 -6.10 -9.08
C VAL A 206 -5.48 -7.63 -8.92
N ILE A 207 -6.09 -8.34 -9.86
CA ILE A 207 -6.52 -9.74 -9.69
C ILE A 207 -5.37 -10.74 -9.44
N PRO A 208 -4.23 -10.74 -10.17
CA PRO A 208 -3.14 -11.67 -9.93
C PRO A 208 -2.54 -11.52 -8.53
N GLY A 209 -2.30 -10.29 -8.09
CA GLY A 209 -1.82 -9.99 -6.74
C GLY A 209 -2.76 -10.49 -5.64
N LEU A 210 -4.08 -10.37 -5.83
CA LEU A 210 -5.07 -10.91 -4.88
C LEU A 210 -5.07 -12.44 -4.84
N LEU A 211 -5.04 -13.10 -6.00
CA LEU A 211 -5.00 -14.57 -6.08
C LEU A 211 -3.75 -15.12 -5.39
N GLU A 212 -2.58 -14.52 -5.63
CA GLU A 212 -1.34 -14.87 -4.92
C GLU A 212 -1.49 -14.66 -3.41
N LEU A 213 -2.07 -13.52 -2.99
CA LEU A 213 -2.28 -13.19 -1.58
C LEU A 213 -3.26 -14.13 -0.87
N THR A 214 -4.19 -14.79 -1.58
CA THR A 214 -5.04 -15.85 -1.00
C THR A 214 -4.27 -17.14 -0.65
N VAL A 215 -3.08 -17.35 -1.23
CA VAL A 215 -2.24 -18.53 -0.99
C VAL A 215 -1.05 -18.20 -0.10
N GLN A 216 -0.38 -17.07 -0.35
CA GLN A 216 0.90 -16.70 0.29
C GLN A 216 0.77 -15.60 1.36
N GLY A 217 -0.44 -15.06 1.58
CA GLY A 217 -0.69 -14.02 2.57
C GLY A 217 -0.70 -14.50 4.02
N THR A 218 -0.79 -13.55 4.95
CA THR A 218 -1.19 -13.81 6.35
C THR A 218 -2.65 -14.29 6.40
N PRO A 219 -3.11 -14.94 7.48
CA PRO A 219 -4.53 -15.30 7.62
C PRO A 219 -5.48 -14.09 7.49
N LYS A 220 -5.05 -12.90 7.93
CA LYS A 220 -5.78 -11.64 7.76
C LYS A 220 -5.83 -11.20 6.30
N SER A 221 -4.68 -11.13 5.62
CA SER A 221 -4.62 -10.68 4.23
C SER A 221 -5.27 -11.66 3.26
N GLN A 222 -5.20 -12.98 3.54
CA GLN A 222 -5.96 -14.01 2.82
C GLN A 222 -7.48 -13.76 2.93
N THR A 223 -7.98 -13.54 4.14
CA THR A 223 -9.42 -13.26 4.39
C THR A 223 -9.88 -11.97 3.70
N LYS A 224 -9.08 -10.90 3.79
CA LYS A 224 -9.34 -9.63 3.07
C LYS A 224 -9.34 -9.85 1.54
N ALA A 225 -8.35 -10.57 1.00
CA ALA A 225 -8.22 -10.84 -0.43
C ALA A 225 -9.39 -11.69 -0.99
N GLN A 226 -9.81 -12.74 -0.27
CA GLN A 226 -10.97 -13.55 -0.65
C GLN A 226 -12.27 -12.72 -0.67
N THR A 227 -12.44 -11.83 0.32
CA THR A 227 -13.60 -10.94 0.40
C THR A 227 -13.61 -9.93 -0.75
N LEU A 228 -12.48 -9.29 -1.03
CA LEU A 228 -12.34 -8.35 -2.14
C LEU A 228 -12.54 -9.04 -3.50
N LEU A 229 -11.95 -10.22 -3.73
CA LEU A 229 -12.17 -11.00 -4.96
C LEU A 229 -13.66 -11.31 -5.19
N ARG A 230 -14.43 -11.63 -4.14
CA ARG A 230 -15.88 -11.81 -4.23
C ARG A 230 -16.59 -10.52 -4.64
N LEU A 231 -16.25 -9.38 -4.02
CA LEU A 231 -16.83 -8.07 -4.36
C LEU A 231 -16.49 -7.62 -5.78
N LEU A 232 -15.30 -7.96 -6.29
CA LEU A 232 -14.87 -7.62 -7.65
C LEU A 232 -15.44 -8.56 -8.72
N ARG A 233 -15.57 -9.86 -8.44
CA ARG A 233 -16.06 -10.87 -9.40
C ARG A 233 -17.46 -10.55 -9.89
N ASP A 234 -18.36 -10.40 -8.94
CA ASP A 234 -19.76 -10.13 -9.21
C ASP A 234 -19.84 -8.59 -9.32
N SER A 235 -20.40 -7.93 -10.34
CA SER A 235 -21.70 -8.20 -10.97
C SER A 235 -22.75 -7.11 -10.64
N PRO A 236 -22.52 -5.76 -10.75
CA PRO A 236 -23.58 -4.78 -10.44
C PRO A 236 -24.60 -4.63 -11.57
N TYR A 237 -24.14 -4.70 -12.82
CA TYR A 237 -25.02 -5.05 -13.91
C TYR A 237 -25.47 -6.49 -13.69
N PRO A 238 -26.76 -6.81 -13.85
CA PRO A 238 -27.12 -8.17 -14.22
C PRO A 238 -26.18 -8.59 -15.34
N ARG A 239 -25.68 -9.84 -15.31
CA ARG A 239 -25.45 -10.46 -16.61
C ARG A 239 -26.76 -10.26 -17.36
N SER A 240 -26.71 -9.83 -18.62
CA SER A 240 -27.83 -10.14 -19.49
C SER A 240 -27.97 -11.66 -19.36
N GLU A 241 -28.96 -12.10 -18.59
CA GLU A 241 -29.50 -13.43 -18.71
C GLU A 241 -30.03 -13.42 -20.14
N LEU A 242 -29.15 -13.82 -21.06
CA LEU A 242 -29.56 -14.41 -22.32
C LEU A 242 -30.64 -15.38 -21.87
N GLN A 243 -31.89 -15.05 -22.18
CA GLN A 243 -33.02 -15.86 -21.70
C GLN A 243 -32.71 -17.32 -22.06
N PRO A 244 -33.20 -18.32 -21.31
CA PRO A 244 -32.99 -19.73 -21.66
C PRO A 244 -33.22 -19.95 -23.17
N ASP A 245 -34.31 -19.37 -23.66
CA ASP A 245 -34.73 -19.20 -25.05
C ASP A 245 -33.67 -18.60 -25.97
N THR A 246 -32.92 -17.58 -25.55
CA THR A 246 -31.84 -16.96 -26.36
C THR A 246 -30.60 -17.86 -26.43
N VAL A 247 -30.21 -18.50 -25.33
CA VAL A 247 -29.10 -19.46 -25.35
C VAL A 247 -29.49 -20.68 -26.16
N GLU A 248 -30.71 -21.19 -25.97
CA GLU A 248 -31.29 -22.30 -26.70
C GLU A 248 -31.44 -21.96 -28.19
N ASN A 249 -31.90 -20.77 -28.57
CA ASN A 249 -31.93 -20.31 -29.96
C ASN A 249 -30.52 -20.17 -30.57
N ILE A 250 -29.52 -19.72 -29.81
CA ILE A 250 -28.12 -19.67 -30.29
C ILE A 250 -27.59 -21.10 -30.50
N VAL A 251 -27.84 -22.00 -29.55
CA VAL A 251 -27.44 -23.42 -29.62
C VAL A 251 -28.16 -24.14 -30.76
N CYS A 252 -29.47 -23.96 -30.93
CA CYS A 252 -30.25 -24.53 -32.03
C CYS A 252 -29.82 -23.96 -33.39
N ASN A 253 -29.52 -22.66 -33.50
CA ASN A 253 -28.94 -22.10 -34.72
C ASN A 253 -27.58 -22.73 -35.03
N ILE A 254 -26.70 -22.86 -34.03
CA ILE A 254 -25.39 -23.52 -34.19
C ILE A 254 -25.56 -25.00 -34.59
N ILE A 255 -26.47 -25.74 -33.95
CA ILE A 255 -26.78 -27.14 -34.31
C ILE A 255 -27.30 -27.25 -35.74
N SER A 256 -28.22 -26.36 -36.16
CA SER A 256 -28.75 -26.33 -37.53
C SER A 256 -27.70 -25.95 -38.59
N GLN A 257 -26.66 -25.20 -38.20
CA GLN A 257 -25.50 -24.89 -39.05
C GLN A 257 -24.43 -25.99 -39.03
N ILE A 258 -24.55 -26.98 -38.15
CA ILE A 258 -23.65 -28.14 -38.03
C ILE A 258 -24.20 -29.37 -38.78
N ASP A 259 -25.42 -29.32 -39.31
CA ASP A 259 -26.10 -30.44 -40.01
C ASP A 259 -25.58 -30.65 -41.45
N GLY A 260 -24.27 -30.86 -41.53
CA GLY A 260 -23.48 -31.25 -42.69
C GLY A 260 -22.27 -32.04 -42.20
N ASP A 261 -22.34 -33.36 -42.35
CA ASP A 261 -21.55 -34.36 -41.60
C ASP A 261 -20.01 -34.22 -41.74
N GLU A 262 -19.51 -33.54 -42.78
CA GLU A 262 -18.08 -33.23 -42.92
C GLU A 262 -17.57 -32.06 -42.05
N GLN A 263 -18.43 -31.09 -41.72
CA GLN A 263 -18.00 -29.84 -41.07
C GLN A 263 -17.85 -30.01 -39.56
N SER A 264 -18.69 -30.86 -38.95
CA SER A 264 -18.67 -31.19 -37.52
C SER A 264 -17.34 -31.78 -37.05
N GLY A 265 -16.75 -32.69 -37.85
CA GLY A 265 -15.43 -33.26 -37.58
C GLY A 265 -14.31 -32.22 -37.63
N LYS A 266 -14.34 -31.33 -38.63
CA LYS A 266 -13.35 -30.25 -38.81
C LYS A 266 -13.44 -29.22 -37.66
N ALA A 267 -14.65 -28.82 -37.26
CA ALA A 267 -14.88 -27.89 -36.16
C ALA A 267 -14.45 -28.46 -34.79
N LYS A 268 -14.81 -29.71 -34.49
CA LYS A 268 -14.34 -30.41 -33.27
C LYS A 268 -12.81 -30.53 -33.23
N LYS A 269 -12.18 -30.82 -34.36
CA LYS A 269 -10.72 -30.88 -34.49
C LYS A 269 -10.06 -29.51 -34.27
N MET A 270 -10.56 -28.45 -34.89
CA MET A 270 -10.06 -27.08 -34.66
C MET A 270 -10.21 -26.66 -33.18
N LEU A 271 -11.34 -26.96 -32.53
CA LEU A 271 -11.54 -26.66 -31.11
C LEU A 271 -10.54 -27.41 -30.23
N ALA A 272 -10.30 -28.70 -30.49
CA ALA A 272 -9.31 -29.49 -29.77
C ALA A 272 -7.88 -28.95 -29.95
N GLU A 273 -7.50 -28.62 -31.19
CA GLU A 273 -6.21 -28.02 -31.53
C GLU A 273 -6.02 -26.64 -30.86
N MET A 274 -7.05 -25.80 -30.84
CA MET A 274 -6.98 -24.46 -30.23
C MET A 274 -6.85 -24.53 -28.70
N VAL A 275 -7.56 -25.46 -28.05
CA VAL A 275 -7.42 -25.73 -26.60
C VAL A 275 -6.02 -26.28 -26.29
N GLN A 276 -5.51 -27.20 -27.11
CA GLN A 276 -4.16 -27.77 -26.93
C GLN A 276 -3.07 -26.69 -27.08
N VAL A 277 -3.15 -25.84 -28.11
CA VAL A 277 -2.22 -24.72 -28.31
C VAL A 277 -2.26 -23.73 -27.14
N SER A 278 -3.45 -23.40 -26.63
CA SER A 278 -3.61 -22.52 -25.46
C SER A 278 -3.00 -23.13 -24.19
N MET A 279 -3.15 -24.45 -23.99
CA MET A 279 -2.49 -25.16 -22.88
C MET A 279 -0.96 -25.16 -23.02
N GLU A 280 -0.43 -25.44 -24.22
CA GLU A 280 1.02 -25.42 -24.44
C GLU A 280 1.64 -24.03 -24.26
N GLN A 281 0.99 -22.97 -24.75
CA GLN A 281 1.45 -21.59 -24.53
C GLN A 281 1.45 -21.24 -23.04
N SER A 282 0.40 -21.62 -22.31
CA SER A 282 0.31 -21.42 -20.85
C SER A 282 1.44 -22.18 -20.12
N LEU A 283 1.73 -23.42 -20.53
CA LEU A 283 2.80 -24.22 -19.94
C LEU A 283 4.19 -23.63 -20.22
N ARG A 284 4.44 -23.16 -21.46
CA ARG A 284 5.71 -22.52 -21.85
C ARG A 284 5.92 -21.21 -21.09
N HIS A 285 4.90 -20.39 -20.89
CA HIS A 285 4.99 -19.19 -20.05
C HIS A 285 5.27 -19.53 -18.59
N LEU A 286 4.65 -20.59 -18.05
CA LEU A 286 4.94 -21.06 -16.69
C LEU A 286 6.39 -21.53 -16.54
N GLN A 287 6.91 -22.29 -17.52
CA GLN A 287 8.31 -22.75 -17.56
C GLN A 287 9.31 -21.61 -17.73
N GLN A 288 9.02 -20.62 -18.59
CA GLN A 288 9.85 -19.42 -18.72
C GLN A 288 9.92 -18.61 -17.42
N ARG A 289 8.79 -18.45 -16.71
CA ARG A 289 8.76 -17.79 -15.40
C ARG A 289 9.51 -18.60 -14.33
N ALA A 290 9.51 -19.93 -14.40
CA ALA A 290 10.31 -20.78 -13.51
C ALA A 290 11.83 -20.66 -13.78
N LEU A 291 12.23 -20.53 -15.05
CA LEU A 291 13.63 -20.36 -15.46
C LEU A 291 14.25 -19.02 -15.03
N VAL A 292 13.45 -17.97 -14.85
CA VAL A 292 13.90 -16.68 -14.29
C VAL A 292 14.18 -16.77 -12.77
N CYS A 293 13.75 -17.84 -12.11
CA CYS A 293 13.93 -18.08 -10.68
C CYS A 293 15.03 -19.11 -10.34
N THR A 294 15.98 -19.40 -11.23
CA THR A 294 17.16 -20.19 -10.86
C THR A 294 18.11 -19.36 -9.99
N PRO A 295 18.48 -19.83 -8.78
CA PRO A 295 19.50 -19.15 -7.99
C PRO A 295 20.86 -19.35 -8.66
N SER A 296 21.48 -18.26 -9.10
CA SER A 296 22.87 -18.26 -9.53
C SER A 296 23.79 -18.58 -8.34
N ASP A 297 24.74 -19.48 -8.57
CA ASP A 297 25.96 -19.66 -7.78
C ASP A 297 25.83 -20.10 -6.31
N LEU A 298 25.65 -21.42 -6.13
CA LEU A 298 26.31 -22.14 -5.04
C LEU A 298 27.37 -23.08 -5.62
N SER A 299 28.61 -22.58 -5.69
CA SER A 299 29.78 -23.36 -6.06
C SER A 299 30.04 -24.47 -5.04
N ILE A 300 29.80 -25.72 -5.44
CA ILE A 300 30.12 -26.91 -4.63
C ILE A 300 31.64 -27.09 -4.62
N ASN A 301 32.31 -26.60 -3.58
CA ASN A 301 33.69 -26.97 -3.30
C ASN A 301 33.71 -28.37 -2.68
N SER A 302 34.49 -29.27 -3.30
CA SER A 302 34.66 -30.65 -2.88
C SER A 302 35.46 -30.78 -1.59
N CYS A 303 34.81 -31.16 -0.49
CA CYS A 303 35.49 -31.73 0.67
C CYS A 303 35.55 -33.25 0.54
N ALA A 304 36.50 -33.74 -0.26
CA ALA A 304 37.09 -35.05 -0.04
C ALA A 304 38.26 -34.87 0.95
N SER A 305 38.17 -35.48 2.12
CA SER A 305 39.30 -35.55 3.06
C SER A 305 39.28 -36.89 3.77
N GLU A 306 40.39 -37.59 3.59
CA GLU A 306 40.58 -39.02 3.80
C GLU A 306 40.45 -39.45 5.26
N VAL A 307 39.93 -40.65 5.47
CA VAL A 307 40.13 -41.41 6.71
C VAL A 307 41.29 -42.36 6.48
N SER A 308 42.46 -42.12 7.09
CA SER A 308 43.43 -43.18 7.36
C SER A 308 44.52 -42.83 8.40
N LEU A 309 44.43 -43.48 9.56
CA LEU A 309 45.52 -44.18 10.26
C LEU A 309 46.92 -43.52 10.36
N LYS A 310 47.19 -42.83 11.48
CA LYS A 310 48.09 -43.33 12.55
C LYS A 310 48.07 -42.45 13.80
#